data_AF-A0A2S8YUY1-F1
#
_entry.id   AF-A0A2S8YUY1-F1
#
_cell.length_a   1.000
_cell.length_b   1.000
_cell.length_c   1.000
_cell.angle_alpha   90.00
_cell.angle_beta   90.00
_cell.angle_gamma   90.00
#
_symmetry.space_group_name_H-M   'P 1'
#
loop_
_entity.id
_entity.type
_entity.pdbx_description
1 polymer ?
#
loop_
_entity_poly.entity_id
_entity_poly.type
_entity_poly.pdbx_seq_one_letter_code
_entity_poly.pdbx_strand_id
1 'polypeptide(L)'
;MKFDCAKITGKLDHVGSVSRMDGGFTASVKIDGAVIPKLKMASRLYEELNVGENVTLYGLFKNNKDKGKNEGILYGLKKESGEKMFSTEFRYKVPMLFAVVSVIAFCFVFVAGWALSVIPVNYFMGSSDFMYNTTVVAVVEASLAAAFFLWRAWVMVQATADPEAWKVMDAATVSSRFSKFDK
;
A
#
# COMPACT_ATOMS: atom_id res chain seq x y z
N MET A 1 8.35 -4.89 2.30
CA MET A 1 7.66 -4.56 1.03
C MET A 1 7.92 -3.10 0.70
N LYS A 2 8.51 -2.79 -0.46
CA LYS A 2 8.72 -1.42 -0.93
C LYS A 2 7.80 -1.18 -2.13
N PHE A 3 6.87 -0.25 -1.97
CA PHE A 3 6.08 0.30 -3.07
C PHE A 3 6.70 1.66 -3.40
N ASP A 4 6.93 1.91 -4.67
CA ASP A 4 7.34 3.24 -5.14
C ASP A 4 6.09 3.96 -5.66
N CYS A 5 5.83 5.15 -5.13
CA CYS A 5 4.81 6.06 -5.66
C CYS A 5 5.40 6.77 -6.88
N ALA A 6 4.78 6.60 -8.05
CA ALA A 6 5.26 7.18 -9.29
C ALA A 6 4.12 7.77 -10.10
N LYS A 7 4.43 8.84 -10.83
CA LYS A 7 3.57 9.40 -11.86
C LYS A 7 4.17 9.16 -13.24
N ILE A 8 3.36 8.63 -14.14
CA ILE A 8 3.74 8.26 -15.50
C ILE A 8 2.86 9.06 -16.44
N THR A 9 3.46 9.89 -17.29
CA THR A 9 2.74 10.66 -18.31
C THR A 9 3.05 10.08 -19.67
N GLY A 10 2.03 9.93 -20.51
CA GLY A 10 2.20 9.49 -21.87
C GLY A 10 0.88 9.25 -22.59
N LYS A 11 0.97 8.89 -23.86
CA LYS A 11 -0.21 8.55 -24.67
C LYS A 11 -0.71 7.16 -24.29
N LEU A 12 -1.99 7.06 -23.96
CA LEU A 12 -2.63 5.77 -23.70
C LEU A 12 -2.84 5.03 -25.03
N ASP A 13 -2.04 4.01 -25.28
CA ASP A 13 -2.10 3.26 -26.55
C ASP A 13 -3.15 2.15 -26.52
N HIS A 14 -3.28 1.49 -25.38
CA HIS A 14 -4.16 0.33 -25.25
C HIS A 14 -4.46 -0.02 -23.79
N VAL A 15 -5.65 -0.53 -23.53
CA VAL A 15 -6.04 -1.16 -22.27
C VAL A 15 -6.52 -2.57 -22.59
N GLY A 16 -5.81 -3.59 -22.09
CA GLY A 16 -6.03 -5.00 -22.42
C GLY A 16 -6.01 -5.92 -21.19
N SER A 17 -6.40 -7.19 -21.36
CA SER A 17 -6.48 -8.22 -20.30
C SER A 17 -7.17 -7.74 -19.01
N VAL A 18 -8.50 -7.68 -19.04
CA VAL A 18 -9.30 -7.19 -17.92
C VAL A 18 -9.87 -8.36 -17.12
N SER A 19 -9.45 -8.51 -15.87
CA SER A 19 -10.12 -9.39 -14.91
C SER A 19 -10.86 -8.56 -13.86
N ARG A 20 -12.08 -8.98 -13.53
CA ARG A 20 -12.86 -8.34 -12.46
C ARG A 20 -12.26 -8.67 -11.10
N MET A 21 -12.20 -7.67 -10.24
CA MET A 21 -11.91 -7.79 -8.81
C MET A 21 -13.03 -7.13 -8.01
N ASP A 22 -13.13 -7.46 -6.73
CA ASP A 22 -14.09 -6.80 -5.84
C ASP A 22 -13.82 -5.29 -5.80
N GLY A 23 -14.80 -4.49 -6.23
CA GLY A 23 -14.69 -3.03 -6.35
C GLY A 23 -13.82 -2.49 -7.52
N GLY A 24 -13.39 -3.30 -8.48
CA GLY A 24 -12.58 -2.81 -9.60
C GLY A 24 -12.13 -3.83 -10.64
N PHE A 25 -11.03 -3.50 -11.33
CA PHE A 25 -10.46 -4.30 -12.41
C PHE A 25 -8.95 -4.45 -12.26
N THR A 26 -8.42 -5.59 -12.67
CA THR A 26 -7.01 -5.72 -13.01
C THR A 26 -6.88 -5.67 -14.51
N ALA A 27 -6.12 -4.71 -15.03
CA ALA A 27 -5.89 -4.53 -16.45
C ALA A 27 -4.38 -4.46 -16.75
N SER A 28 -4.04 -4.68 -18.02
CA SER A 28 -2.74 -4.35 -18.59
C SER A 28 -2.86 -3.07 -19.39
N VAL A 29 -2.08 -2.06 -19.05
CA VAL A 29 -2.17 -0.74 -19.67
C VAL A 29 -0.90 -0.45 -20.47
N LYS A 30 -1.05 -0.01 -21.71
CA LYS A 30 0.05 0.36 -22.60
C LYS A 30 0.14 1.88 -22.73
N ILE A 31 1.30 2.43 -22.40
CA ILE A 31 1.61 3.86 -22.49
C ILE A 31 2.93 4.04 -23.23
N ASP A 32 2.94 4.89 -24.26
CA ASP A 32 4.11 5.19 -25.10
C ASP A 32 4.87 3.92 -25.53
N GLY A 33 4.14 2.90 -25.98
CA GLY A 33 4.69 1.62 -26.42
C GLY A 33 5.01 0.63 -25.28
N ALA A 34 5.06 1.06 -24.03
CA ALA A 34 5.43 0.23 -22.88
C ALA A 34 4.21 -0.36 -22.16
N VAL A 35 4.24 -1.68 -21.91
CA VAL A 35 3.16 -2.41 -21.22
C VAL A 35 3.40 -2.43 -19.71
N ILE A 36 2.40 -2.02 -18.95
CA ILE A 36 2.32 -2.12 -17.49
C ILE A 36 1.26 -3.17 -17.15
N PRO A 37 1.67 -4.42 -16.88
CA PRO A 37 0.73 -5.49 -16.58
C PRO A 37 0.32 -5.51 -15.11
N LYS A 38 -0.75 -6.26 -14.79
CA LYS A 38 -1.24 -6.47 -13.43
C LYS A 38 -1.53 -5.15 -12.68
N LEU A 39 -2.11 -4.18 -13.37
CA LEU A 39 -2.50 -2.90 -12.79
C LEU A 39 -3.91 -2.99 -12.22
N LYS A 40 -4.02 -2.95 -10.89
CA LYS A 40 -5.30 -2.93 -10.16
C LYS A 40 -5.84 -1.50 -10.12
N MET A 41 -7.10 -1.30 -10.47
CA MET A 41 -7.73 0.02 -10.47
C MET A 41 -9.21 -0.07 -10.09
N ALA A 42 -9.76 1.00 -9.52
CA ALA A 42 -11.18 1.09 -9.25
C ALA A 42 -11.99 1.21 -10.56
N SER A 43 -13.23 0.73 -10.59
CA SER A 43 -14.08 0.78 -11.79
C SER A 43 -14.22 2.19 -12.37
N ARG A 44 -14.37 3.20 -11.50
CA ARG A 44 -14.43 4.61 -11.89
C ARG A 44 -13.18 5.09 -12.62
N LEU A 45 -11.98 4.59 -12.26
CA LEU A 45 -10.75 4.96 -12.95
C LEU A 45 -10.62 4.22 -14.28
N TYR A 46 -11.14 2.99 -14.37
CA TYR A 46 -11.13 2.20 -15.60
C TYR A 46 -12.04 2.81 -16.68
N GLU A 47 -13.24 3.24 -16.30
CA GLU A 47 -14.23 3.84 -17.21
C GLU A 47 -13.75 5.15 -17.85
N GLU A 48 -12.81 5.83 -17.20
CA GLU A 48 -12.29 7.14 -17.58
C GLU A 48 -10.98 7.05 -18.40
N LEU A 49 -10.49 5.83 -18.66
CA LEU A 49 -9.32 5.58 -19.49
C LEU A 49 -9.71 5.55 -20.98
N ASN A 50 -9.53 6.69 -21.65
CA ASN A 50 -9.76 6.82 -23.10
C ASN A 50 -8.48 6.57 -23.90
N VAL A 51 -8.51 5.56 -24.78
CA VAL A 51 -7.40 5.25 -25.67
C VAL A 51 -7.17 6.40 -26.65
N GLY A 52 -5.91 6.79 -26.82
CA GLY A 52 -5.48 7.87 -27.71
C GLY A 52 -5.24 9.21 -27.02
N GLU A 53 -5.70 9.40 -25.78
CA GLU A 53 -5.48 10.61 -24.99
C GLU A 53 -4.12 10.59 -24.28
N ASN A 54 -3.56 11.78 -24.04
CA ASN A 54 -2.39 11.93 -23.18
C ASN A 54 -2.82 12.01 -21.72
N VAL A 55 -2.36 11.05 -20.91
CA VAL A 55 -2.79 10.91 -19.51
C VAL A 55 -1.59 10.82 -18.57
N THR A 56 -1.73 11.37 -17.37
CA THR A 56 -0.81 11.11 -16.27
C THR A 56 -1.44 10.12 -15.30
N LEU A 57 -0.87 8.92 -15.21
CA LEU A 57 -1.25 7.89 -14.25
C LEU A 57 -0.45 8.04 -12.96
N TYR A 58 -1.15 8.07 -11.83
CA TYR A 58 -0.57 8.06 -10.49
C TYR A 58 -0.69 6.64 -9.94
N GLY A 59 0.43 5.93 -9.84
CA GLY A 59 0.46 4.52 -9.47
C GLY A 59 1.42 4.20 -8.33
N LEU A 60 1.04 3.18 -7.55
CA LEU A 60 1.86 2.52 -6.56
C LEU A 60 2.41 1.24 -7.17
N PHE A 61 3.72 1.17 -7.39
CA PHE A 61 4.34 0.02 -8.06
C PHE A 61 5.23 -0.76 -7.10
N LYS A 62 4.93 -2.05 -6.96
CA LYS A 62 5.78 -2.94 -6.18
C LYS A 62 7.10 -3.19 -6.90
N ASN A 63 8.20 -3.04 -6.19
CA ASN A 63 9.53 -3.30 -6.71
C ASN A 63 10.18 -4.45 -5.93
N ASN A 64 9.92 -5.68 -6.36
CA ASN A 64 10.52 -6.89 -5.82
C ASN A 64 11.51 -7.52 -6.82
N LYS A 65 12.51 -8.25 -6.30
CA LYS A 65 13.46 -9.03 -7.10
C LYS A 65 12.74 -10.10 -7.93
N ASP A 66 11.73 -10.72 -7.34
CA ASP A 66 10.81 -11.64 -8.03
C ASP A 66 9.77 -10.84 -8.82
N LYS A 67 10.06 -10.62 -10.11
CA LYS A 67 9.24 -9.78 -11.00
C LYS A 67 7.84 -10.33 -11.26
N GLY A 68 7.62 -11.64 -11.10
CA GLY A 68 6.29 -12.25 -11.28
C GLY A 68 5.29 -11.86 -10.20
N LYS A 69 5.78 -11.43 -9.02
CA LYS A 69 5.00 -10.96 -7.87
C LYS A 69 4.86 -9.44 -7.80
N ASN A 70 5.34 -8.73 -8.83
CA ASN A 70 5.15 -7.30 -8.91
C ASN A 70 3.73 -7.00 -9.40
N GLU A 71 3.12 -6.03 -8.72
CA GLU A 71 1.75 -5.58 -8.99
C GLU A 71 1.78 -4.05 -8.98
N GLY A 72 0.93 -3.45 -9.81
CA GLY A 72 0.67 -2.03 -9.80
C GLY A 72 -0.71 -1.76 -9.20
N ILE A 73 -0.86 -0.67 -8.46
CA ILE A 73 -2.17 -0.15 -8.05
C ILE A 73 -2.29 1.26 -8.61
N LEU A 74 -3.29 1.50 -9.44
CA LEU A 74 -3.63 2.82 -9.94
C LEU A 74 -4.39 3.57 -8.85
N TYR A 75 -3.79 4.65 -8.35
CA TYR A 75 -4.36 5.50 -7.32
C TYR A 75 -5.17 6.66 -7.91
N GLY A 76 -4.76 7.18 -9.07
CA GLY A 76 -5.49 8.22 -9.77
C GLY A 76 -5.00 8.44 -11.19
N LEU A 77 -5.73 9.29 -11.92
CA LEU A 77 -5.43 9.70 -13.28
C LEU A 77 -5.63 11.21 -13.42
N LYS A 78 -4.86 11.82 -14.31
CA LYS A 78 -5.07 13.17 -14.79
C LYS A 78 -5.17 13.13 -16.31
N LYS A 79 -6.27 13.64 -16.84
CA LYS A 79 -6.53 13.69 -18.29
C LYS A 79 -5.83 14.89 -18.94
N GLU A 80 -5.80 14.88 -20.27
CA GLU A 80 -5.30 15.98 -21.09
C GLU A 80 -6.07 17.29 -20.84
N SER A 81 -7.37 17.19 -20.55
CA SER A 81 -8.23 18.32 -20.16
C SER A 81 -7.82 18.98 -18.83
N GLY A 82 -6.89 18.38 -18.09
CA GLY A 82 -6.48 18.83 -16.76
C GLY A 82 -7.34 18.29 -15.62
N GLU A 83 -8.43 17.58 -15.93
CA GLU A 83 -9.29 16.91 -14.95
C GLU A 83 -8.49 15.84 -14.19
N LYS A 84 -8.57 15.87 -12.86
CA LYS A 84 -7.89 14.92 -11.96
C LYS A 84 -8.91 14.06 -11.24
N MET A 85 -8.72 12.75 -11.28
CA MET A 85 -9.54 11.80 -10.55
C MET A 85 -8.65 10.93 -9.67
N PHE A 86 -8.97 10.86 -8.39
CA PHE A 86 -8.27 10.03 -7.43
C PHE A 86 -9.26 9.09 -6.75
N SER A 87 -8.83 7.86 -6.49
CA SER A 87 -9.60 6.92 -5.69
C SER A 87 -9.34 7.18 -4.20
N THR A 88 -10.01 8.22 -3.69
CA THR A 88 -9.90 8.65 -2.29
C THR A 88 -10.34 7.57 -1.30
N GLU A 89 -11.10 6.56 -1.76
CA GLU A 89 -11.47 5.42 -0.93
C GLU A 89 -10.25 4.64 -0.43
N PHE A 90 -9.24 4.43 -1.28
CA PHE A 90 -8.03 3.72 -0.87
C PHE A 90 -7.18 4.53 0.13
N ARG A 91 -7.31 5.87 0.11
CA ARG A 91 -6.62 6.76 1.05
C ARG A 91 -7.05 6.53 2.50
N TYR A 92 -8.30 6.14 2.74
CA TYR A 92 -8.83 5.98 4.09
C TYR A 92 -9.10 4.52 4.49
N LYS A 93 -9.51 3.66 3.55
CA LYS A 93 -9.79 2.24 3.84
C LYS A 93 -8.57 1.51 4.39
N VAL A 94 -7.39 1.72 3.78
CA VAL A 94 -6.18 0.99 4.19
C VAL A 94 -5.63 1.46 5.55
N PRO A 95 -5.52 2.78 5.83
CA PRO A 95 -5.18 3.25 7.18
C PRO A 95 -6.17 2.79 8.25
N MET A 96 -7.47 2.77 7.95
CA MET A 96 -8.50 2.26 8.86
C MET A 96 -8.29 0.77 9.19
N LEU A 97 -7.97 -0.05 8.19
CA LEU A 97 -7.62 -1.45 8.41
C LEU A 97 -6.41 -1.57 9.35
N PHE A 98 -5.35 -0.79 9.12
CA PHE A 98 -4.18 -0.76 10.00
C PHE A 98 -4.52 -0.31 11.43
N ALA A 99 -5.46 0.63 11.60
CA ALA A 99 -5.94 1.02 12.92
C ALA A 99 -6.64 -0.15 13.63
N VAL A 100 -7.52 -0.90 12.95
CA VAL A 100 -8.17 -2.09 13.52
C VAL A 100 -7.13 -3.17 13.87
N VAL A 101 -6.18 -3.44 12.95
CA VAL A 101 -5.09 -4.39 13.19
C VAL A 101 -4.20 -3.96 14.36
N SER A 102 -4.03 -2.65 14.59
CA SER A 102 -3.25 -2.15 15.72
C SER A 102 -3.87 -2.52 17.07
N VAL A 103 -5.21 -2.45 17.18
CA VAL A 103 -5.95 -2.85 18.39
C VAL A 103 -5.82 -4.36 18.60
N ILE A 104 -5.99 -5.13 17.54
CA ILE A 104 -5.86 -6.60 17.60
C ILE A 104 -4.44 -6.98 18.02
N ALA A 105 -3.42 -6.35 17.42
CA ALA A 105 -2.02 -6.57 17.77
C ALA A 105 -1.73 -6.21 19.23
N PHE A 106 -2.27 -5.10 19.73
CA PHE A 106 -2.18 -4.74 21.14
C PHE A 106 -2.71 -5.88 22.02
N CYS A 107 -3.93 -6.37 21.78
CA CYS A 107 -4.53 -7.42 22.59
C CYS A 107 -3.71 -8.72 22.59
N PHE A 108 -3.26 -9.17 21.42
CA PHE A 108 -2.46 -10.39 21.31
C PHE A 108 -1.09 -10.26 21.98
N VAL A 109 -0.37 -9.17 21.71
CA VAL A 109 0.95 -8.93 22.29
C VAL A 109 0.86 -8.70 23.79
N PHE A 110 -0.21 -8.06 24.27
CA PHE A 110 -0.42 -7.89 25.71
C PHE A 110 -0.59 -9.24 26.41
N VAL A 111 -1.48 -10.12 25.92
CA VAL A 111 -1.72 -11.43 26.55
C VAL A 111 -0.48 -12.32 26.48
N ALA A 112 0.17 -12.39 25.32
CA ALA A 112 1.38 -13.18 25.14
C ALA A 112 2.56 -12.62 25.94
N GLY A 113 2.76 -11.30 25.87
CA GLY A 113 3.82 -10.57 26.58
C GLY A 113 3.66 -10.68 28.09
N TRP A 114 2.43 -10.59 28.61
CA TRP A 114 2.16 -10.79 30.03
C TRP A 114 2.55 -12.20 30.48
N ALA A 115 2.12 -13.24 29.76
CA ALA A 115 2.44 -14.63 30.09
C ALA A 115 3.94 -14.94 30.01
N LEU A 116 4.62 -14.42 28.99
CA LEU A 116 6.07 -14.63 28.81
C LEU A 116 6.91 -13.80 29.78
N SER A 117 6.43 -12.64 30.20
CA SER A 117 7.16 -11.71 31.08
C SER A 117 7.15 -12.13 32.55
N VAL A 118 6.25 -13.04 32.98
CA VAL A 118 6.19 -13.50 34.38
C VAL A 118 7.54 -14.07 34.85
N ILE A 119 8.17 -14.91 34.02
CA ILE A 119 9.44 -15.58 34.35
C ILE A 119 10.60 -14.57 34.51
N PRO A 120 10.91 -13.71 33.52
CA PRO A 120 12.00 -12.75 33.66
C PRO A 120 11.69 -11.68 34.71
N VAL A 121 10.46 -11.19 34.83
CA VAL A 121 10.13 -10.17 35.85
C VAL A 121 10.31 -10.72 37.26
N ASN A 122 9.85 -11.94 37.53
CA ASN A 122 10.05 -12.57 38.84
C ASN A 122 11.56 -12.82 39.13
N TYR A 123 12.34 -13.16 38.10
CA TYR A 123 13.79 -13.38 38.25
C TYR A 123 14.58 -12.08 38.50
N PHE A 124 14.26 -10.99 37.80
CA PHE A 124 15.02 -9.73 37.88
C PHE A 124 14.49 -8.72 38.90
N MET A 125 13.18 -8.68 39.14
CA MET A 125 12.53 -7.67 39.97
C MET A 125 11.99 -8.24 41.30
N GLY A 126 12.07 -9.56 41.49
CA GLY A 126 11.56 -10.24 42.67
C GLY A 126 10.03 -10.39 42.67
N SER A 127 9.52 -11.03 43.72
CA SER A 127 8.11 -11.41 43.84
C SER A 127 7.22 -10.32 44.44
N SER A 128 7.80 -9.29 45.07
CA SER A 128 7.05 -8.09 45.47
C SER A 128 6.65 -7.30 44.22
N ASP A 129 5.36 -6.99 44.08
CA ASP A 129 4.77 -6.25 42.95
C ASP A 129 4.98 -6.87 41.56
N PHE A 130 5.26 -8.18 41.47
CA PHE A 130 5.50 -8.84 40.17
C PHE A 130 4.33 -8.67 39.19
N MET A 131 3.08 -8.70 39.69
CA MET A 131 1.88 -8.51 38.84
C MET A 131 1.86 -7.12 38.23
N TYR A 132 2.21 -6.09 38.99
CA TYR A 132 2.27 -4.71 38.49
C TYR A 132 3.39 -4.58 37.45
N ASN A 133 4.62 -5.00 37.80
CA ASN A 133 5.77 -4.90 36.91
C ASN A 133 5.58 -5.68 35.59
N THR A 134 5.02 -6.89 35.66
CA THR A 134 4.70 -7.70 34.48
C THR A 134 3.66 -7.01 33.60
N THR A 135 2.64 -6.41 34.21
CA THR A 135 1.59 -5.68 33.48
C THR A 135 2.17 -4.45 32.80
N VAL A 136 3.02 -3.68 33.47
CA VAL A 136 3.67 -2.50 32.88
C VAL A 136 4.51 -2.89 31.67
N VAL A 137 5.35 -3.93 31.78
CA VAL A 137 6.17 -4.42 30.66
C VAL A 137 5.29 -4.86 29.49
N ALA A 138 4.26 -5.68 29.76
CA ALA A 138 3.35 -6.16 28.73
C ALA A 138 2.58 -5.02 28.03
N VAL A 139 2.16 -3.98 28.78
CA VAL A 139 1.51 -2.79 28.20
C VAL A 139 2.47 -2.03 27.28
N VAL A 140 3.73 -1.86 27.68
CA VAL A 140 4.73 -1.15 26.87
C VAL A 140 4.99 -1.92 25.57
N GLU A 141 5.21 -3.23 25.64
CA GLU A 141 5.43 -4.07 24.46
C GLU A 141 4.22 -4.07 23.51
N ALA A 142 3.01 -4.22 24.06
CA ALA A 142 1.77 -4.17 23.29
C ALA A 142 1.55 -2.80 22.64
N SER A 143 1.87 -1.72 23.35
CA SER A 143 1.77 -0.34 22.84
C SER A 143 2.74 -0.11 21.69
N LEU A 144 3.98 -0.62 21.77
CA LEU A 144 4.96 -0.53 20.70
C LEU A 144 4.49 -1.30 19.44
N ALA A 145 3.92 -2.48 19.63
CA ALA A 145 3.33 -3.24 18.53
C ALA A 145 2.18 -2.50 17.85
N ALA A 146 1.26 -1.91 18.63
CA ALA A 146 0.17 -1.11 18.09
C ALA A 146 0.67 0.16 17.37
N ALA A 147 1.62 0.86 17.99
CA ALA A 147 2.22 2.07 17.43
C ALA A 147 2.91 1.81 16.08
N PHE A 148 3.52 0.64 15.89
CA PHE A 148 4.07 0.25 14.59
C PHE A 148 3.00 0.26 13.49
N PHE A 149 1.83 -0.36 13.72
CA PHE A 149 0.76 -0.39 12.71
C PHE A 149 0.16 1.00 12.46
N LEU A 150 -0.03 1.80 13.50
CA LEU A 150 -0.48 3.19 13.37
C LEU A 150 0.52 4.06 12.61
N TRP A 151 1.83 3.89 12.85
CA TRP A 151 2.87 4.54 12.06
C TRP A 151 2.75 4.16 10.59
N ARG A 152 2.60 2.87 10.27
CA ARG A 152 2.44 2.41 8.88
C ARG A 152 1.20 3.01 8.22
N ALA A 153 0.10 3.14 8.96
CA ALA A 153 -1.11 3.83 8.50
C ALA A 153 -0.82 5.31 8.19
N TRP A 154 -0.12 5.99 9.10
CA TRP A 154 0.25 7.40 8.96
C TRP A 154 1.14 7.66 7.74
N VAL A 155 2.17 6.84 7.53
CA VAL A 155 3.04 6.92 6.36
C VAL A 155 2.26 6.80 5.05
N MET A 156 1.23 5.94 5.02
CA MET A 156 0.39 5.79 3.83
C MET A 156 -0.47 7.02 3.58
N VAL A 157 -1.06 7.61 4.63
CA VAL A 157 -1.82 8.87 4.52
C VAL A 157 -0.92 9.99 3.99
N GLN A 158 0.29 10.13 4.53
CA GLN A 158 1.24 11.13 4.06
C GLN A 158 1.66 10.90 2.60
N ALA A 159 2.00 9.66 2.24
CA ALA A 159 2.40 9.32 0.88
C ALA A 159 1.27 9.58 -0.14
N THR A 160 0.01 9.48 0.26
CA THR A 160 -1.16 9.69 -0.62
C THR A 160 -1.77 11.08 -0.50
N ALA A 161 -1.25 11.95 0.38
CA ALA A 161 -1.75 13.29 0.59
C ALA A 161 -1.40 14.25 -0.56
N ASP A 162 -0.22 14.10 -1.15
CA ASP A 162 0.24 14.88 -2.30
C ASP A 162 0.74 13.99 -3.46
N PRO A 163 -0.17 13.49 -4.32
CA PRO A 163 0.19 12.70 -5.48
C PRO A 163 1.02 13.47 -6.53
N GLU A 164 0.96 14.80 -6.53
CA GLU A 164 1.70 15.61 -7.50
C GLU A 164 3.19 15.66 -7.17
N ALA A 165 3.56 15.53 -5.89
CA ALA A 165 4.95 15.38 -5.47
C ALA A 165 5.56 14.01 -5.80
N TRP A 166 4.79 13.07 -6.35
CA TRP A 166 5.31 11.74 -6.68
C TRP A 166 6.36 11.78 -7.78
N LYS A 167 7.29 10.81 -7.70
CA LYS A 167 8.41 10.71 -8.63
C LYS A 167 7.91 10.53 -10.07
N VAL A 168 8.37 11.39 -10.97
CA VAL A 168 8.15 11.19 -12.42
C VAL A 168 8.95 9.97 -12.86
N MET A 169 8.28 9.04 -13.53
CA MET A 169 8.91 7.85 -14.08
C MET A 169 8.37 7.57 -15.48
N ASP A 170 9.26 7.15 -16.37
CA ASP A 170 8.87 6.74 -17.72
C ASP A 170 8.16 5.39 -17.69
N ALA A 171 7.19 5.22 -18.60
CA ALA A 171 6.42 3.99 -18.74
C ALA A 171 7.33 2.76 -18.98
N ALA A 172 8.42 2.92 -19.75
CA ALA A 172 9.42 1.88 -19.97
C ALA A 172 10.15 1.46 -18.69
N THR A 173 10.50 2.43 -17.83
CA THR A 173 11.16 2.17 -16.55
C THR A 173 10.25 1.39 -15.61
N VAL A 174 8.97 1.75 -15.57
CA VAL A 174 7.98 1.01 -14.77
C VAL A 174 7.73 -0.39 -15.35
N SER A 175 7.55 -0.50 -16.66
CA SER A 175 7.39 -1.78 -17.37
C SER A 175 8.57 -2.72 -17.10
N SER A 176 9.81 -2.22 -17.03
CA SER A 176 11.01 -3.04 -16.79
C SER A 176 10.99 -3.82 -15.46
N ARG A 177 10.18 -3.38 -14.50
CA ARG A 177 10.02 -4.00 -13.17
C ARG A 177 9.16 -5.25 -13.23
N PHE A 178 8.29 -5.36 -14.22
CA PHE A 178 7.41 -6.52 -14.38
C PHE A 178 8.10 -7.62 -15.18
N SER A 179 7.60 -8.84 -15.01
CA SER A 179 8.11 -10.01 -15.75
C SER A 179 7.87 -9.83 -17.24
N LYS A 180 8.76 -10.38 -18.08
CA LYS A 180 8.53 -10.42 -19.54
C LYS A 180 7.32 -11.28 -19.91
N PHE A 181 7.01 -12.30 -19.10
CA PHE A 181 5.87 -13.21 -19.33
C PHE A 181 4.50 -12.57 -19.07
N ASP A 182 4.48 -11.45 -18.36
CA ASP A 182 3.25 -10.74 -18.04
C ASP A 182 2.94 -9.62 -19.06
N LYS A 183 3.86 -9.34 -19.99
CA LYS A 183 3.78 -8.21 -20.95
C LYS A 183 3.17 -8.62 -22.27
#